data_AF-A0A935YU12-F1
#
_entry.id   AF-A0A935YU12-F1
#
_cell.length_a   1.000
_cell.length_b   1.000
_cell.length_c   1.000
_cell.angle_alpha   90.00
_cell.angle_beta   90.00
_cell.angle_gamma   90.00
#
_symmetry.space_group_name_H-M   'P 1'
#
loop_
_entity.id
_entity.type
_entity.pdbx_description
1 polymer ?
#
loop_
_entity_poly.entity_id
_entity_poly.type
_entity_poly.pdbx_seq_one_letter_code
_entity_poly.pdbx_strand_id
1 'polypeptide(L)'
;MNRSLLRLFKLIPLLIACNSAISNPIFTDGFESQNLKTSINGVSWGSSAYTQISNEKAKDGIYSLKFSYAPTDDTKDSWSEQRFSLGKAYKEIWISYDILIPENYFHRTTSYGSSNNKGFIMLWSGDYSNQQAPKLGQSFGRIKTDLVRQA
;
A
#
# COMPACT_ATOMS: atom_id res chain seq x y z
N MET A 1 -33.17 -20.66 67.71
CA MET A 1 -31.85 -21.19 67.27
C MET A 1 -31.69 -20.97 65.78
N ASN A 2 -30.57 -20.33 65.41
CA ASN A 2 -30.12 -19.94 64.08
C ASN A 2 -29.93 -21.11 63.10
N ARG A 3 -30.15 -20.85 61.81
CA ARG A 3 -29.19 -20.97 60.67
C ARG A 3 -29.99 -20.88 59.36
N SER A 4 -29.99 -19.71 58.72
CA SER A 4 -28.97 -19.22 57.77
C SER A 4 -29.45 -19.45 56.33
N LEU A 5 -29.89 -18.35 55.73
CA LEU A 5 -30.16 -18.16 54.31
C LEU A 5 -28.90 -18.46 53.48
N LEU A 6 -28.97 -19.41 52.56
CA LEU A 6 -27.97 -19.52 51.48
C LEU A 6 -28.59 -18.96 50.20
N ARG A 7 -28.54 -17.64 50.02
CA ARG A 7 -28.79 -17.00 48.73
C ARG A 7 -27.58 -17.26 47.83
N LEU A 8 -27.74 -18.19 46.90
CA LEU A 8 -26.78 -18.46 45.84
C LEU A 8 -26.81 -17.27 44.85
N PHE A 9 -25.97 -16.26 45.08
CA PHE A 9 -25.68 -15.24 44.08
C PHE A 9 -24.92 -15.90 42.92
N LYS A 10 -25.64 -16.24 41.85
CA LYS A 10 -25.00 -16.58 40.57
C LYS A 10 -24.37 -15.29 40.02
N LEU A 11 -23.07 -15.14 40.23
CA LEU A 11 -22.25 -14.24 39.42
C LEU A 11 -22.35 -14.71 37.97
N ILE A 12 -23.04 -13.95 37.14
CA ILE A 12 -22.93 -14.08 35.68
C ILE A 12 -21.69 -13.26 35.30
N PRO A 13 -20.60 -13.86 34.81
CA PRO A 13 -19.52 -13.08 34.25
C PRO A 13 -20.03 -12.40 32.98
N LEU A 14 -20.12 -11.07 33.02
CA LEU A 14 -20.34 -10.25 31.82
C LEU A 14 -19.05 -10.31 30.99
N LEU A 15 -18.99 -11.25 30.07
CA LEU A 15 -17.96 -11.29 29.02
C LEU A 15 -18.21 -10.10 28.09
N ILE A 16 -17.51 -9.01 28.34
CA ILE A 16 -17.37 -7.92 27.36
C ILE A 16 -16.44 -8.45 26.27
N ALA A 17 -17.01 -9.05 25.23
CA ALA A 17 -16.30 -9.27 23.99
C ALA A 17 -16.02 -7.88 23.39
N CYS A 18 -14.79 -7.40 23.57
CA CYS A 18 -14.30 -6.27 22.81
C CYS A 18 -14.14 -6.77 21.36
N ASN A 19 -15.19 -6.64 20.57
CA ASN A 19 -15.06 -6.78 19.12
C ASN A 19 -14.19 -5.61 18.67
N SER A 20 -12.89 -5.86 18.52
CA SER A 20 -12.03 -5.04 17.69
C SER A 20 -12.66 -5.07 16.30
N ALA A 21 -13.44 -4.05 15.96
CA ALA A 21 -13.91 -3.85 14.61
C ALA A 21 -12.66 -3.57 13.78
N ILE A 22 -12.02 -4.61 13.25
CA ILE A 22 -11.04 -4.46 12.19
C ILE A 22 -11.87 -3.94 11.03
N SER A 23 -11.80 -2.62 10.80
CA SER A 23 -12.43 -2.03 9.63
C SER A 23 -11.87 -2.76 8.42
N ASN A 24 -12.74 -3.49 7.71
CA ASN A 24 -12.35 -4.11 6.46
C ASN A 24 -11.79 -3.01 5.54
N PRO A 25 -10.64 -3.24 4.90
CA PRO A 25 -10.08 -2.25 3.99
C PRO A 25 -11.11 -1.95 2.89
N ILE A 26 -11.23 -0.68 2.51
CA ILE A 26 -12.15 -0.28 1.43
C ILE A 26 -11.77 -0.92 0.08
N PHE A 27 -10.51 -1.33 -0.05
CA PHE A 27 -9.94 -2.04 -1.18
C PHE A 27 -8.73 -2.86 -0.71
N THR A 28 -8.62 -4.08 -1.21
CA THR A 28 -7.42 -4.91 -1.09
C THR A 28 -7.28 -5.74 -2.36
N ASP A 29 -6.05 -6.01 -2.76
CA ASP A 29 -5.77 -6.88 -3.89
C ASP A 29 -4.48 -7.67 -3.62
N GLY A 30 -4.62 -8.99 -3.58
CA GLY A 30 -3.49 -9.92 -3.53
C GLY A 30 -3.02 -10.38 -4.91
N PHE A 31 -3.61 -9.84 -5.99
CA PHE A 31 -3.27 -10.11 -7.39
C PHE A 31 -3.59 -11.52 -7.92
N GLU A 32 -4.23 -12.36 -7.11
CA GLU A 32 -4.62 -13.73 -7.46
C GLU A 32 -5.63 -13.83 -8.61
N SER A 33 -6.31 -12.73 -8.95
CA SER A 33 -7.17 -12.65 -10.13
C SER A 33 -6.38 -12.62 -11.46
N GLN A 34 -5.05 -12.49 -11.39
CA GLN A 34 -4.13 -12.42 -12.53
C GLN A 34 -4.37 -11.24 -13.47
N ASN A 35 -5.11 -10.23 -13.00
CA ASN A 35 -5.39 -9.03 -13.76
C ASN A 35 -5.64 -7.83 -12.82
N LEU A 36 -5.61 -6.64 -13.39
CA LEU A 36 -5.85 -5.39 -12.67
C LEU A 36 -7.31 -4.91 -12.82
N LYS A 37 -8.28 -5.83 -12.84
CA LYS A 37 -9.72 -5.49 -12.93
C LYS A 37 -10.43 -5.55 -11.59
N THR A 38 -9.75 -5.93 -10.51
CA THR A 38 -10.30 -5.87 -9.16
C THR A 38 -10.82 -4.46 -8.89
N SER A 39 -12.10 -4.36 -8.53
CA SER A 39 -12.71 -3.12 -8.09
C SER A 39 -13.64 -3.41 -6.93
N ILE A 40 -13.44 -2.70 -5.83
CA ILE A 40 -14.17 -2.89 -4.57
C ILE A 40 -14.54 -1.50 -4.07
N ASN A 41 -15.82 -1.30 -3.73
CA ASN A 41 -16.33 -0.03 -3.19
C ASN A 41 -16.01 1.22 -4.04
N GLY A 42 -15.92 1.06 -5.37
CA GLY A 42 -15.58 2.14 -6.30
C GLY A 42 -14.09 2.45 -6.37
N VAL A 43 -13.25 1.80 -5.56
CA VAL A 43 -11.80 1.81 -5.72
C VAL A 43 -11.43 0.81 -6.82
N SER A 44 -10.54 1.19 -7.71
CA SER A 44 -10.10 0.32 -8.80
C SER A 44 -8.66 0.63 -9.22
N TRP A 45 -8.01 -0.35 -9.83
CA TRP A 45 -6.81 -0.06 -10.61
C TRP A 45 -7.13 0.79 -11.84
N GLY A 46 -6.14 1.53 -12.30
CA GLY A 46 -6.19 2.39 -13.48
C GLY A 46 -5.09 2.03 -14.48
N SER A 47 -4.61 3.04 -15.21
CA SER A 47 -3.57 2.84 -16.22
C SER A 47 -2.27 2.26 -15.66
N SER A 48 -1.63 1.44 -16.48
CA SER A 48 -0.40 0.72 -16.19
C SER A 48 0.70 1.17 -17.15
N ALA A 49 1.91 1.33 -16.65
CA ALA A 49 3.10 1.59 -17.46
C ALA A 49 4.28 0.78 -16.90
N TYR A 50 4.78 -0.14 -17.72
CA TYR A 50 5.87 -1.06 -17.34
C TYR A 50 5.55 -1.88 -16.07
N THR A 51 4.29 -2.23 -15.88
CA THR A 51 3.83 -3.10 -14.80
C THR A 51 3.15 -4.34 -15.36
N GLN A 52 3.23 -5.45 -14.62
CA GLN A 52 2.59 -6.71 -14.99
C GLN A 52 2.30 -7.55 -13.76
N ILE A 53 1.26 -8.38 -13.80
CA ILE A 53 1.06 -9.42 -12.79
C ILE A 53 2.09 -10.53 -13.03
N SER A 54 2.78 -10.95 -11.97
CA SER A 54 3.88 -11.91 -12.01
C SER A 54 3.70 -12.96 -10.93
N ASN A 55 4.19 -14.17 -11.17
CA ASN A 55 4.28 -15.25 -10.19
C ASN A 55 5.74 -15.53 -9.74
N GLU A 56 6.69 -14.63 -10.06
CA GLU A 56 8.11 -14.82 -9.73
C GLU A 56 8.39 -14.66 -8.23
N LYS A 57 7.73 -13.69 -7.59
CA LYS A 57 7.88 -13.34 -6.17
C LYS A 57 6.54 -12.81 -5.66
N ALA A 58 5.95 -13.48 -4.69
CA ALA A 58 4.74 -13.04 -4.01
C ALA A 58 4.97 -13.09 -2.49
N LYS A 59 4.38 -12.14 -1.75
CA LYS A 59 4.39 -12.19 -0.29
C LYS A 59 3.43 -13.28 0.20
N ASP A 60 2.20 -13.20 -0.30
CA ASP A 60 1.10 -14.12 -0.02
C ASP A 60 0.61 -14.70 -1.35
N GLY A 61 0.07 -15.93 -1.35
CA GLY A 61 -0.48 -16.54 -2.56
C GLY A 61 0.58 -16.89 -3.62
N ILE A 62 0.22 -16.69 -4.90
CA ILE A 62 1.05 -17.06 -6.06
C ILE A 62 1.49 -15.81 -6.83
N TYR A 63 0.67 -14.75 -6.84
CA TYR A 63 0.85 -13.61 -7.74
C TYR A 63 1.19 -12.32 -7.01
N SER A 64 1.86 -11.41 -7.71
CA SER A 64 2.13 -10.04 -7.27
C SER A 64 2.15 -9.07 -8.44
N LEU A 65 2.10 -7.77 -8.15
CA LEU A 65 2.33 -6.73 -9.15
C LEU A 65 3.82 -6.44 -9.28
N LYS A 66 4.41 -6.78 -10.43
CA LYS A 66 5.80 -6.48 -10.76
C LYS A 66 5.91 -5.15 -11.49
N PHE A 67 6.80 -4.29 -10.98
CA PHE A 67 7.22 -3.05 -11.61
C PHE A 67 8.54 -3.28 -12.34
N SER A 68 8.56 -3.04 -13.65
CA SER A 68 9.75 -3.25 -14.49
C SER A 68 10.42 -1.91 -14.77
N TYR A 69 11.68 -1.78 -14.37
CA TYR A 69 12.52 -0.63 -14.69
C TYR A 69 13.68 -1.12 -15.56
N ALA A 70 13.90 -0.46 -16.70
CA ALA A 70 15.01 -0.82 -17.58
C ALA A 70 16.33 -0.35 -16.93
N PRO A 71 17.43 -1.12 -17.09
CA PRO A 71 18.76 -0.60 -16.81
C PRO A 71 19.06 0.50 -17.82
N THR A 72 18.91 1.75 -17.37
CA THR A 72 19.26 2.92 -18.15
C THR A 72 20.55 3.51 -17.61
N ASP A 73 21.18 4.35 -18.44
CA ASP A 73 22.25 5.22 -17.98
C ASP A 73 21.80 6.03 -16.74
N ASP A 74 22.70 6.27 -15.78
CA ASP A 74 22.43 6.98 -14.51
C ASP A 74 22.00 8.45 -14.70
N THR A 75 22.08 8.97 -15.94
CA THR A 75 21.59 10.30 -16.34
C THR A 75 20.22 10.27 -17.01
N LYS A 76 19.67 9.08 -17.30
CA LYS A 76 18.38 8.92 -17.99
C LYS A 76 17.27 8.57 -17.00
N ASP A 77 16.07 9.07 -17.28
CA ASP A 77 14.88 8.70 -16.53
C ASP A 77 14.51 7.24 -16.79
N SER A 78 14.18 6.52 -15.71
CA SER A 78 13.56 5.20 -15.73
C SER A 78 12.38 5.23 -14.77
N TRP A 79 11.21 4.79 -15.23
CA TRP A 79 9.98 4.85 -14.45
C TRP A 79 9.06 3.67 -14.77
N SER A 80 8.24 3.31 -13.79
CA SER A 80 7.13 2.38 -13.92
C SER A 80 6.00 2.87 -13.01
N GLU A 81 4.76 2.66 -13.40
CA GLU A 81 3.61 3.20 -12.68
C GLU A 81 2.41 2.27 -12.78
N GLN A 82 1.78 2.01 -11.63
CA GLN A 82 0.43 1.48 -11.58
C GLN A 82 -0.45 2.52 -10.90
N ARG A 83 -1.46 3.01 -11.63
CA ARG A 83 -2.43 3.93 -11.04
C ARG A 83 -3.56 3.16 -10.36
N PHE A 84 -4.17 3.82 -9.39
CA PHE A 84 -5.45 3.43 -8.82
C PHE A 84 -6.32 4.68 -8.65
N SER A 85 -7.64 4.49 -8.61
CA SER A 85 -8.61 5.51 -8.28
C SER A 85 -9.30 5.14 -6.98
N LEU A 86 -9.48 6.10 -6.08
CA LEU A 86 -10.24 5.94 -4.85
C LEU A 86 -11.76 6.03 -5.08
N GLY A 87 -12.20 6.45 -6.27
CA GLY A 87 -13.62 6.61 -6.65
C GLY A 87 -14.33 7.81 -6.00
N LYS A 88 -13.82 8.31 -4.87
CA LYS A 88 -14.31 9.51 -4.16
C LYS A 88 -13.21 10.10 -3.28
N ALA A 89 -13.45 11.31 -2.78
CA ALA A 89 -12.58 11.92 -1.77
C ALA A 89 -12.81 11.31 -0.39
N TYR A 90 -11.72 11.08 0.35
CA TYR A 90 -11.73 10.62 1.73
C TYR A 90 -11.09 11.67 2.62
N LYS A 91 -11.67 11.93 3.80
CA LYS A 91 -11.09 12.85 4.80
C LYS A 91 -9.80 12.28 5.41
N GLU A 92 -9.75 10.96 5.55
CA GLU A 92 -8.65 10.20 6.12
C GLU A 92 -8.54 8.89 5.35
N ILE A 93 -7.31 8.47 5.08
CA ILE A 93 -6.99 7.27 4.32
C ILE A 93 -5.74 6.63 4.93
N TRP A 94 -5.84 5.34 5.21
CA TRP A 94 -4.72 4.48 5.58
C TRP A 94 -4.39 3.59 4.40
N ILE A 95 -3.11 3.55 4.02
CA ILE A 95 -2.63 2.68 2.94
C ILE A 95 -1.51 1.81 3.49
N SER A 96 -1.66 0.50 3.32
CA SER A 96 -0.61 -0.48 3.57
C SER A 96 -0.28 -1.21 2.28
N TYR A 97 0.99 -1.56 2.11
CA TYR A 97 1.49 -2.34 1.01
C TYR A 97 2.76 -3.05 1.45
N ASP A 98 3.04 -4.19 0.83
CA ASP A 98 4.28 -4.90 0.96
C ASP A 98 5.09 -4.73 -0.31
N ILE A 99 6.35 -4.36 -0.15
CA ILE A 99 7.25 -4.12 -1.27
C ILE A 99 8.50 -4.97 -1.14
N LEU A 100 8.82 -5.70 -2.21
CA LEU A 100 10.10 -6.35 -2.38
C LEU A 100 10.96 -5.49 -3.32
N ILE A 101 12.08 -4.99 -2.81
CA ILE A 101 13.10 -4.34 -3.61
C ILE A 101 14.21 -5.37 -3.83
N PRO A 102 14.52 -5.76 -5.08
CA PRO A 102 15.55 -6.76 -5.33
C PRO A 102 16.94 -6.19 -4.99
N GLU A 103 17.87 -7.07 -4.60
CA GLU A 103 19.22 -6.68 -4.16
C GLU A 103 20.02 -5.91 -5.23
N ASN A 104 19.70 -6.12 -6.51
CA ASN A 104 20.31 -5.44 -7.65
C ASN A 104 19.57 -4.17 -8.07
N TYR A 105 18.65 -3.64 -7.25
CA TYR A 105 18.05 -2.34 -7.48
C TYR A 105 19.04 -1.22 -7.15
N PHE A 106 19.32 -0.38 -8.15
CA PHE A 106 20.13 0.82 -7.98
C PHE A 106 19.26 2.03 -8.27
N HIS A 107 19.16 2.91 -7.26
CA HIS A 107 18.54 4.21 -7.44
C HIS A 107 19.53 5.17 -8.11
N ARG A 108 19.03 6.06 -8.98
CA ARG A 108 19.92 7.01 -9.65
C ARG A 108 20.74 7.81 -8.65
N THR A 109 22.00 8.07 -8.98
CA THR A 109 22.90 8.80 -8.09
C THR A 109 23.17 10.23 -8.53
N THR A 110 22.90 10.55 -9.80
CA THR A 110 23.16 11.87 -10.37
C THR A 110 22.08 12.90 -10.00
N SER A 111 22.47 14.18 -9.97
CA SER A 111 21.58 15.33 -9.86
C SER A 111 21.16 15.89 -11.23
N TYR A 112 21.46 15.18 -12.33
CA TYR A 112 21.10 15.60 -13.67
C TYR A 112 19.63 15.25 -13.93
N GLY A 113 18.84 16.26 -14.31
CA GLY A 113 17.42 16.10 -14.61
C GLY A 113 16.50 16.29 -13.40
N SER A 114 15.21 16.11 -13.65
CA SER A 114 14.17 16.21 -12.62
C SER A 114 14.34 15.07 -11.62
N SER A 115 14.59 15.38 -10.35
CA SER A 115 14.53 14.44 -9.23
C SER A 115 13.08 14.01 -8.92
N ASN A 116 12.34 13.57 -9.95
CA ASN A 116 10.99 13.02 -9.90
C ASN A 116 10.99 11.59 -9.30
N ASN A 117 11.72 11.43 -8.20
CA ASN A 117 11.79 10.21 -7.42
C ASN A 117 10.57 10.16 -6.52
N LYS A 118 9.37 10.15 -7.12
CA LYS A 118 8.14 9.99 -6.34
C LYS A 118 8.30 8.72 -5.51
N GLY A 119 7.95 8.81 -4.24
CA GLY A 119 7.94 7.69 -3.33
C GLY A 119 6.98 6.60 -3.81
N PHE A 120 6.89 5.52 -3.04
CA PHE A 120 6.14 4.34 -3.47
C PHE A 120 4.65 4.62 -3.70
N ILE A 121 4.10 5.65 -3.06
CA ILE A 121 2.73 6.11 -3.27
C ILE A 121 2.70 7.63 -3.45
N MET A 122 1.94 8.06 -4.45
CA MET A 122 1.55 9.44 -4.67
C MET A 122 0.02 9.48 -4.80
N LEU A 123 -0.61 10.40 -4.07
CA LEU A 123 -2.01 10.76 -4.20
C LEU A 123 -2.10 12.15 -4.81
N TRP A 124 -3.07 12.37 -5.68
CA TRP A 124 -3.35 13.68 -6.23
C TRP A 124 -4.83 13.81 -6.53
N SER A 125 -5.32 15.04 -6.61
CA SER A 125 -6.69 15.35 -7.04
C SER A 125 -6.68 16.41 -8.12
N GLY A 126 -7.56 16.27 -9.12
CA GLY A 126 -7.60 17.18 -10.27
C GLY A 126 -6.56 16.82 -11.34
N ASP A 127 -6.19 17.82 -12.14
CA ASP A 127 -5.22 17.65 -13.21
C ASP A 127 -3.80 17.47 -12.65
N TYR A 128 -3.18 16.31 -12.92
CA TYR A 128 -1.82 16.02 -12.47
C TYR A 128 -0.78 17.03 -13.01
N SER A 129 -1.00 17.55 -14.22
CA SER A 129 -0.10 18.52 -14.87
C SER A 129 -0.17 19.92 -14.24
N ASN A 130 -1.25 20.20 -13.52
CA ASN A 130 -1.43 21.45 -12.79
C ASN A 130 -0.54 21.46 -11.54
N GLN A 131 0.31 22.48 -11.41
CA GLN A 131 1.24 22.62 -10.28
C GLN A 131 0.54 23.00 -8.98
N GLN A 132 -0.64 23.64 -9.08
CA GLN A 132 -1.48 24.03 -7.96
C GLN A 132 -2.45 22.93 -7.51
N ALA A 133 -2.53 21.81 -8.26
CA ALA A 133 -3.37 20.69 -7.88
C ALA A 133 -2.88 20.06 -6.56
N PRO A 134 -3.79 19.69 -5.64
CA PRO A 134 -3.40 19.00 -4.41
C PRO A 134 -2.68 17.69 -4.72
N LYS A 135 -1.48 17.54 -4.16
CA LYS A 135 -0.62 16.35 -4.29
C LYS A 135 -0.11 15.97 -2.90
N LEU A 136 -0.21 14.71 -2.55
CA LEU A 136 0.24 14.13 -1.29
C LEU A 136 1.08 12.89 -1.59
N GLY A 137 2.35 12.93 -1.27
CA GLY A 137 3.25 11.80 -1.43
C GLY A 137 4.65 12.22 -1.06
N GLN A 138 5.45 11.26 -0.62
CA GLN A 138 6.87 11.54 -0.39
C GLN A 138 7.62 11.50 -1.71
N SER A 139 8.73 12.22 -1.79
CA SER A 139 9.79 11.91 -2.75
C SER A 139 10.93 11.27 -1.96
N PHE A 140 11.43 10.11 -2.39
CA PHE A 140 12.63 9.57 -1.76
C PHE A 140 13.85 10.35 -2.25
N GLY A 141 14.54 11.02 -1.33
CA GLY A 141 15.97 11.30 -1.48
C GLY A 141 16.75 9.98 -1.37
N ARG A 142 18.04 9.97 -1.77
CA ARG A 142 18.95 8.82 -1.71
C ARG A 142 18.64 7.91 -0.50
N ILE A 143 18.06 6.74 -0.74
CA ILE A 143 17.91 5.72 0.31
C ILE A 143 19.32 5.24 0.62
N LYS A 144 19.88 5.66 1.77
CA LYS A 144 21.03 4.95 2.32
C LYS A 144 20.54 3.54 2.64
N THR A 145 21.19 2.55 2.05
CA THR A 145 20.90 1.10 2.09
C THR A 145 20.86 0.48 3.50
N ASP A 146 20.92 1.29 4.56
CA ASP A 146 20.98 0.84 5.95
C ASP A 146 19.59 0.56 6.56
N LEU A 147 18.50 0.89 5.87
CA LEU A 147 17.13 0.72 6.38
C LEU A 147 16.41 -0.56 5.91
N VAL A 148 17.05 -1.40 5.09
CA VAL A 148 16.43 -2.67 4.59
C VAL A 148 16.80 -3.89 5.47
N ARG A 149 17.53 -3.70 6.58
CA ARG A 149 17.98 -4.80 7.46
C ARG A 149 17.16 -4.98 8.75
N GLN A 150 15.86 -4.69 8.74
CA GLN A 150 14.98 -5.06 9.85
C GLN A 150 13.61 -5.54 9.35
N ALA A 151 13.56 -6.83 8.98
CA ALA A 151 12.39 -7.69 9.05
C ALA A 151 12.88 -9.14 9.23
#